data_AF-A0A6A5WPD5-F1
#
_entry.id   AF-A0A6A5WPD5-F1
#
_cell.length_a   1.000
_cell.length_b   1.000
_cell.length_c   1.000
_cell.angle_alpha   90.00
_cell.angle_beta   90.00
_cell.angle_gamma   90.00
#
_symmetry.space_group_name_H-M   'P 1'
#
loop_
_entity.id
_entity.type
_entity.pdbx_description
1 polymer ?
#
loop_
_entity_poly.entity_id
_entity_poly.type
_entity_poly.pdbx_seq_one_letter_code
_entity_poly.pdbx_strand_id
1 'polypeptide(L)'
;MENLINLYIFGDEYGIPELRKCCLNTFFAILDEFNTDLPNSLHVDHVFMYLRPTDPLCQLLVDAYCYWANPATYTIKEGKPGYPIEFLRLLSERYAQQLRKVDRNFQARSAFGICDYHEHGGVVEKQECQKKKGEERGRRG
;
A
#
# COMPACT_ATOMS: atom_id res chain seq x y z
N MET A 1 -7.76 -0.84 -10.83
CA MET A 1 -7.58 -0.84 -9.36
C MET A 1 -8.80 -1.37 -8.62
N GLU A 2 -10.02 -0.92 -8.93
CA GLU A 2 -11.26 -1.39 -8.29
C GLU A 2 -11.40 -2.93 -8.22
N ASN A 3 -11.30 -3.63 -9.36
CA ASN A 3 -11.38 -5.11 -9.39
C ASN A 3 -10.33 -5.79 -8.49
N LEU A 4 -9.15 -5.18 -8.34
CA LEU A 4 -8.06 -5.74 -7.55
C LEU A 4 -8.29 -5.55 -6.05
N ILE A 5 -8.88 -4.41 -5.67
CA ILE A 5 -9.33 -4.15 -4.30
C ILE A 5 -10.43 -5.15 -3.92
N ASN A 6 -11.43 -5.33 -4.79
CA ASN A 6 -12.54 -6.25 -4.54
C ASN A 6 -12.04 -7.69 -4.40
N LEU A 7 -11.09 -8.09 -5.23
CA LEU A 7 -10.49 -9.42 -5.16
C LEU A 7 -9.63 -9.62 -3.90
N TYR A 8 -8.93 -8.56 -3.44
CA TYR A 8 -8.22 -8.59 -2.17
C TYR A 8 -9.20 -8.76 -0.99
N ILE A 9 -10.26 -7.96 -0.94
CA ILE A 9 -11.29 -8.02 0.11
C ILE A 9 -11.95 -9.40 0.11
N PHE A 10 -12.29 -9.94 -1.06
CA PHE A 10 -12.79 -11.30 -1.20
C PHE A 10 -11.79 -12.33 -0.63
N GLY A 11 -10.50 -12.17 -0.92
CA GLY A 11 -9.47 -13.02 -0.33
C GLY A 11 -9.37 -12.92 1.19
N ASP A 12 -9.62 -11.75 1.78
CA ASP A 12 -9.68 -11.56 3.23
C ASP A 12 -10.91 -12.21 3.86
N GLU A 13 -12.09 -11.92 3.31
CA GLU A 13 -13.38 -12.42 3.82
C GLU A 13 -13.44 -13.95 3.84
N TYR A 14 -12.90 -14.60 2.81
CA TYR A 14 -12.89 -16.05 2.69
C TYR A 14 -11.60 -16.72 3.22
N GLY A 15 -10.67 -15.94 3.79
CA GLY A 15 -9.43 -16.48 4.37
C GLY A 15 -8.55 -17.20 3.34
N ILE A 16 -8.30 -16.58 2.18
CA ILE A 16 -7.47 -17.09 1.08
C ILE A 16 -6.17 -16.26 0.99
N PRO A 17 -5.11 -16.59 1.76
CA PRO A 17 -3.93 -15.74 1.90
C PRO A 17 -3.15 -15.56 0.60
N GLU A 18 -3.06 -16.61 -0.22
CA GLU A 18 -2.37 -16.55 -1.51
C GLU A 18 -3.05 -15.58 -2.49
N LEU A 19 -4.37 -15.47 -2.43
CA LEU A 19 -5.12 -14.50 -3.24
C LEU A 19 -4.82 -13.08 -2.78
N ARG A 20 -4.86 -12.82 -1.46
CA ARG A 20 -4.50 -11.51 -0.89
C ARG A 20 -3.08 -11.11 -1.27
N LYS A 21 -2.12 -12.02 -1.13
CA LYS A 21 -0.72 -11.83 -1.48
C LYS A 21 -0.54 -11.53 -2.97
N CYS A 22 -1.22 -12.29 -3.84
CA CYS A 22 -1.19 -12.06 -5.28
C CYS A 22 -1.75 -10.68 -5.63
N CYS A 23 -2.92 -10.34 -5.07
CA CYS A 23 -3.54 -9.03 -5.29
C CYS A 23 -2.64 -7.89 -4.83
N LEU A 24 -2.03 -8.01 -3.64
CA LEU A 24 -1.13 -7.00 -3.09
C LEU A 24 0.13 -6.81 -3.93
N ASN A 25 0.73 -7.92 -4.40
CA ASN A 25 1.87 -7.88 -5.31
C ASN A 25 1.53 -7.15 -6.61
N THR A 26 0.40 -7.50 -7.23
CA THR A 26 -0.06 -6.83 -8.45
C THR A 26 -0.36 -5.36 -8.19
N PHE A 27 -0.97 -5.04 -7.05
CA PHE A 27 -1.32 -3.66 -6.69
C PHE A 27 -0.06 -2.81 -6.53
N PHE A 28 0.93 -3.32 -5.81
CA PHE A 28 2.22 -2.66 -5.64
C PHE A 28 2.93 -2.47 -6.98
N ALA A 29 2.96 -3.49 -7.84
CA ALA A 29 3.58 -3.37 -9.16
C ALA A 29 2.89 -2.29 -10.02
N ILE A 30 1.57 -2.17 -9.93
CA ILE A 30 0.81 -1.11 -10.63
C ILE A 30 1.21 0.28 -10.13
N LEU A 31 1.35 0.46 -8.82
CA LEU A 31 1.76 1.74 -8.23
C LEU A 31 3.23 2.09 -8.53
N ASP A 32 4.13 1.11 -8.46
CA ASP A 32 5.57 1.31 -8.59
C ASP A 32 6.03 1.45 -10.07
N GLU A 33 5.54 0.59 -10.97
CA GLU A 33 6.03 0.55 -12.37
C GLU A 33 5.34 1.53 -13.30
N PHE A 34 4.04 1.80 -13.12
CA PHE A 34 3.26 2.49 -14.14
C PHE A 34 3.00 3.96 -13.85
N ASN A 35 3.53 4.51 -12.74
CA ASN A 35 3.23 5.86 -12.26
C ASN A 35 1.73 6.18 -12.38
N THR A 36 0.90 5.20 -12.00
CA THR A 36 -0.55 5.27 -12.17
C THR A 36 -1.17 6.16 -11.11
N ASP A 37 -2.35 6.70 -11.43
CA ASP A 37 -3.13 7.48 -10.47
C ASP A 37 -3.38 6.67 -9.19
N LEU A 38 -3.31 7.34 -8.04
CA LEU A 38 -3.66 6.71 -6.77
C LEU A 38 -5.15 6.35 -6.73
N PRO A 39 -5.55 5.31 -5.99
CA PRO A 39 -6.97 4.97 -5.81
C PRO A 39 -7.71 6.12 -5.15
N ASN A 40 -8.70 6.71 -5.81
CA ASN A 40 -9.48 7.84 -5.29
C ASN A 40 -10.22 7.56 -3.95
N SER A 41 -10.88 8.60 -3.40
CA SER A 41 -11.59 8.51 -2.11
C SER A 41 -12.62 7.39 -2.01
N LEU A 42 -13.35 7.04 -3.08
CA LEU A 42 -14.31 5.93 -3.08
C LEU A 42 -13.61 4.58 -2.89
N HIS A 43 -12.46 4.38 -3.53
CA HIS A 43 -11.68 3.17 -3.36
C HIS A 43 -11.09 3.07 -1.95
N VAL A 44 -10.58 4.18 -1.41
CA VAL A 44 -10.04 4.22 -0.05
C VAL A 44 -11.14 3.96 0.98
N ASP A 45 -12.31 4.58 0.81
CA ASP A 45 -13.49 4.34 1.64
C ASP A 45 -13.90 2.87 1.63
N HIS A 46 -13.98 2.27 0.44
CA HIS A 46 -14.29 0.85 0.29
C HIS A 46 -13.30 -0.05 1.05
N VAL A 47 -11.99 0.19 0.92
CA VAL A 47 -10.97 -0.60 1.64
C VAL A 47 -11.14 -0.46 3.15
N PHE A 48 -11.28 0.76 3.67
CA PHE A 48 -11.38 1.01 5.11
C PHE A 48 -12.72 0.59 5.72
N MET A 49 -13.75 0.40 4.90
CA MET A 49 -15.04 -0.16 5.34
C MET A 49 -14.97 -1.67 5.60
N TYR A 50 -14.18 -2.41 4.81
CA TYR A 50 -14.13 -3.88 4.89
C TYR A 50 -12.89 -4.42 5.61
N LEU A 51 -11.78 -3.68 5.60
CA LEU A 51 -10.52 -4.13 6.17
C LEU A 51 -10.17 -3.37 7.45
N ARG A 52 -9.39 -4.02 8.31
CA ARG A 52 -8.87 -3.37 9.51
C ARG A 52 -7.81 -2.33 9.11
N PRO A 53 -7.67 -1.19 9.82
CA PRO A 53 -6.64 -0.19 9.51
C PRO A 53 -5.20 -0.72 9.54
N THR A 54 -4.94 -1.81 10.26
CA THR A 54 -3.63 -2.50 10.33
C THR A 54 -3.39 -3.47 9.19
N ASP A 55 -4.38 -3.71 8.32
CA ASP A 55 -4.27 -4.60 7.18
C ASP A 55 -3.18 -4.12 6.20
N PRO A 56 -2.43 -5.05 5.56
CA PRO A 56 -1.35 -4.64 4.68
C PRO A 56 -1.76 -3.78 3.48
N LEU A 57 -2.96 -3.98 2.92
CA LEU A 57 -3.46 -3.13 1.84
C LEU A 57 -3.73 -1.70 2.36
N CYS A 58 -4.30 -1.57 3.57
CA CYS A 58 -4.50 -0.25 4.20
C CYS A 58 -3.17 0.48 4.42
N GLN A 59 -2.16 -0.24 4.92
CA GLN A 59 -0.83 0.33 5.14
C GLN A 59 -0.15 0.73 3.82
N LEU A 60 -0.26 -0.10 2.78
CA LEU A 60 0.24 0.20 1.44
C LEU A 60 -0.40 1.47 0.88
N LEU A 61 -1.72 1.64 1.01
CA LEU A 61 -2.40 2.86 0.55
C LEU A 61 -1.90 4.09 1.29
N VAL A 62 -1.73 4.02 2.60
CA VAL A 62 -1.21 5.14 3.40
C VAL A 62 0.21 5.51 2.95
N ASP A 63 1.10 4.54 2.83
CA ASP A 63 2.48 4.77 2.39
C ASP A 63 2.53 5.29 0.94
N ALA A 64 1.67 4.77 0.05
CA ALA A 64 1.55 5.23 -1.33
C ALA A 64 1.07 6.68 -1.43
N TYR A 65 0.07 7.07 -0.62
CA TYR A 65 -0.40 8.44 -0.57
C TYR A 65 0.64 9.40 0.02
N CYS A 66 1.37 9.00 1.07
CA CYS A 66 2.46 9.82 1.60
C CYS A 66 3.55 10.09 0.56
N TYR A 67 3.81 9.14 -0.35
CA TYR A 67 4.92 9.22 -1.29
C TYR A 67 4.53 9.86 -2.64
N TRP A 68 3.37 9.50 -3.20
CA TRP A 68 2.98 9.89 -4.55
C TRP A 68 1.82 10.90 -4.62
N ALA A 69 1.08 11.14 -3.54
CA ALA A 69 -0.03 12.08 -3.60
C ALA A 69 0.45 13.53 -3.77
N ASN A 70 -0.35 14.31 -4.48
CA ASN A 70 -0.15 15.74 -4.63
C ASN A 70 -1.46 16.48 -4.28
N PRO A 71 -1.48 17.82 -4.22
CA PRO A 71 -2.69 18.56 -3.87
C PRO A 71 -3.91 18.20 -4.74
N ALA A 72 -3.71 17.90 -6.03
CA ALA A 72 -4.81 17.52 -6.91
C ALA A 72 -5.44 16.16 -6.53
N THR A 73 -4.67 15.23 -5.95
CA THR A 73 -5.15 13.92 -5.46
C THR A 73 -6.25 14.07 -4.40
N TYR A 74 -6.21 15.13 -3.61
CA TYR A 74 -7.17 15.39 -2.53
C TYR A 74 -8.36 16.26 -2.97
N THR A 75 -8.47 16.58 -4.27
CA THR A 75 -9.58 17.40 -4.77
C THR A 75 -10.89 16.61 -4.68
N ILE A 76 -11.71 16.95 -3.68
CA ILE A 76 -13.05 16.39 -3.54
C ILE A 76 -13.95 17.05 -4.59
N LYS A 77 -14.47 16.24 -5.51
CA LYS A 77 -15.48 16.71 -6.48
C LYS A 77 -16.83 16.86 -5.76
N GLU A 78 -17.61 17.87 -6.14
CA GLU A 78 -18.95 18.08 -5.58
C GLU A 78 -19.77 16.78 -5.63
N GLY A 79 -20.48 16.48 -4.54
CA GLY A 79 -21.30 15.28 -4.40
C GLY A 79 -20.51 13.97 -4.18
N LYS A 80 -19.17 14.00 -4.04
CA LYS A 80 -18.39 12.81 -3.67
C LYS A 80 -18.04 12.80 -2.19
N PRO A 81 -18.05 11.62 -1.55
CA PRO A 81 -17.58 11.49 -0.17
C PRO A 81 -16.09 11.85 -0.10
N GLY A 82 -15.72 12.46 1.04
CA GLY A 82 -14.32 12.69 1.40
C GLY A 82 -13.59 11.39 1.72
N TYR A 83 -12.36 11.51 2.20
CA TYR A 83 -11.60 10.35 2.67
C TYR A 83 -12.05 9.91 4.07
N PRO A 84 -11.98 8.61 4.40
CA PRO A 84 -12.26 8.11 5.74
C PRO A 84 -11.40 8.78 6.81
N ILE A 85 -11.98 9.03 7.98
CA ILE A 85 -11.25 9.69 9.08
C ILE A 85 -10.08 8.83 9.59
N GLU A 86 -10.26 7.51 9.66
CA GLU A 86 -9.20 6.57 10.03
C GLU A 86 -8.03 6.62 9.05
N PHE A 87 -8.32 6.71 7.74
CA PHE A 87 -7.28 6.88 6.72
C PHE A 87 -6.52 8.19 6.90
N LEU A 88 -7.23 9.32 7.06
CA LEU A 88 -6.61 10.63 7.25
C LEU A 88 -5.75 10.70 8.53
N ARG A 89 -6.20 10.04 9.61
CA ARG A 89 -5.43 9.91 10.84
C ARG A 89 -4.12 9.15 10.60
N LEU A 90 -4.20 7.96 9.99
CA LEU A 90 -3.02 7.14 9.69
C LEU A 90 -2.05 7.85 8.73
N LEU A 91 -2.59 8.54 7.72
CA LEU A 91 -1.83 9.34 6.78
C LEU A 91 -1.04 10.43 7.49
N SER A 92 -1.69 11.17 8.39
CA SER A 92 -1.07 12.24 9.18
C SER A 92 0.03 11.69 10.09
N GLU A 93 -0.23 10.57 10.77
CA GLU A 93 0.75 9.88 11.62
C GLU A 93 1.97 9.43 10.81
N ARG A 94 1.74 8.80 9.66
CA ARG A 94 2.79 8.29 8.78
C ARG A 94 3.64 9.42 8.21
N TYR A 95 3.00 10.49 7.74
CA TYR A 95 3.70 11.66 7.22
C TYR A 95 4.58 12.33 8.30
N ALA A 96 4.06 12.51 9.51
CA ALA A 96 4.83 13.04 10.63
C ALA A 96 6.03 12.15 11.00
N GLN A 97 5.88 10.82 10.94
CA GLN A 97 6.98 9.88 11.16
C GLN A 97 8.06 9.99 10.08
N GLN A 98 7.66 10.19 8.82
CA GLN A 98 8.60 10.37 7.71
C GLN A 98 9.39 11.67 7.87
N LEU A 99 8.73 12.80 8.16
CA LEU A 99 9.41 14.08 8.39
C LEU A 99 10.47 14.00 9.49
N ARG A 100 10.15 13.34 10.62
CA ARG A 100 11.11 13.13 11.73
C ARG A 100 12.34 12.29 11.34
N LYS A 101 12.22 11.44 10.32
CA LYS A 101 13.32 10.59 9.81
C LYS A 101 14.19 11.33 8.80
N VAL A 102 13.60 12.20 7.97
CA VAL A 102 14.32 12.99 6.96
C VAL A 102 15.37 13.91 7.61
N ASP A 103 15.09 14.46 8.79
CA ASP A 103 16.04 15.29 9.55
C ASP A 103 17.30 14.55 10.04
N ARG A 104 17.32 13.21 10.06
CA ARG A 104 18.44 12.45 10.63
C ARG A 104 19.36 11.79 9.62
N ASN A 105 18.95 11.66 8.37
CA ASN A 105 19.78 11.16 7.28
C ASN A 105 19.04 11.39 5.95
N PHE A 106 19.42 12.43 5.20
CA PHE A 106 19.01 12.64 3.82
C PHE A 106 19.72 11.63 2.90
N GLN A 107 19.59 10.34 3.20
CA GLN A 107 19.75 9.31 2.19
C GLN A 107 18.37 9.03 1.65
N ALA A 108 18.12 9.53 0.45
CA ALA A 108 17.05 9.06 -0.42
C ALA A 108 17.16 7.54 -0.60
N ARG A 109 16.59 6.77 0.32
CA ARG A 109 16.48 5.31 0.32
C ARG A 109 15.24 4.99 1.12
N SER A 110 14.24 4.26 0.64
CA SER A 110 14.03 3.40 -0.51
C SER A 110 12.54 3.52 -0.79
N ALA A 111 12.10 3.49 -2.05
CA ALA A 111 10.73 3.09 -2.36
C ALA A 111 10.37 1.88 -1.48
N PHE A 112 9.25 1.94 -0.75
CA PHE A 112 8.83 0.88 0.17
C PHE A 112 8.91 -0.48 -0.53
N GLY A 113 9.45 -1.52 0.12
CA GLY A 113 9.56 -2.83 -0.50
C GLY A 113 8.25 -3.58 -0.38
N ILE A 114 7.77 -4.26 -1.44
CA ILE A 114 6.53 -5.06 -1.34
C ILE A 114 6.53 -6.06 -0.18
N CYS A 115 7.70 -6.57 0.22
CA CYS A 115 7.85 -7.51 1.33
C CYS A 115 7.47 -6.90 2.68
N ASP A 116 7.42 -5.57 2.80
CA ASP A 116 6.96 -4.87 4.01
C ASP A 116 5.45 -4.99 4.20
N TYR A 117 4.71 -5.40 3.16
CA TYR A 117 3.27 -5.59 3.19
C TYR A 117 2.85 -7.07 3.07
N HIS A 118 3.77 -8.00 2.92
CA HIS A 118 3.42 -9.43 3.00
C HIS A 118 3.21 -9.85 4.45
N GLU A 119 2.16 -10.62 4.69
CA GLU A 119 1.94 -11.28 5.97
C GLU A 119 2.89 -12.47 6.09
N HIS A 120 3.95 -12.29 6.89
CA HIS A 120 4.91 -13.36 7.19
C HIS A 120 4.60 -13.92 8.57
N GLY A 121 4.60 -15.24 8.71
CA GLY A 121 4.53 -15.94 10.00
C GLY A 121 5.78 -15.76 10.87
N GLY A 122 6.87 -15.20 10.32
CA GLY A 122 8.07 -14.88 11.10
C GLY A 122 9.22 -14.25 10.30
N VAL A 123 10.31 -13.95 11.01
CA VAL A 123 11.51 -13.29 10.45
C VAL A 123 12.17 -14.14 9.35
N VAL A 124 12.17 -15.47 9.49
CA VAL A 124 12.74 -16.39 8.52
C VAL A 124 11.99 -16.30 7.19
N GLU A 125 10.65 -16.37 7.23
CA GLU A 125 9.81 -16.24 6.03
C GLU A 125 9.97 -14.87 5.36
N LYS A 126 10.11 -13.79 6.15
CA LYS A 126 10.41 -12.45 5.62
C LYS A 126 11.74 -12.43 4.87
N GLN A 127 12.79 -13.04 5.41
CA GLN A 127 14.12 -13.09 4.76
C GLN A 127 14.10 -13.93 3.49
N GLU A 128 13.38 -15.05 3.46
CA GLU A 128 13.22 -15.88 2.26
C GLU A 128 12.46 -15.14 1.16
N CYS A 129 11.43 -14.39 1.52
CA CYS A 129 10.68 -13.55 0.59
C CYS A 129 11.57 -12.48 -0.07
N GLN A 130 12.44 -11.84 0.71
CA GLN A 130 13.41 -10.87 0.20
C GLN A 130 14.44 -11.51 -0.76
N LYS A 131 14.90 -12.73 -0.47
CA LYS A 131 15.85 -13.47 -1.33
C LYS A 131 15.25 -13.84 -2.68
N LYS A 132 14.02 -14.40 -2.71
CA LYS A 132 13.32 -14.76 -3.96
C LYS A 132 13.18 -13.58 -4.92
N LYS A 133 12.94 -12.37 -4.39
CA LYS A 133 12.90 -11.14 -5.19
C LYS A 133 14.24 -10.74 -5.82
N GLY A 134 15.35 -10.97 -5.13
CA GLY A 134 16.69 -10.72 -5.67
C GLY A 134 17.00 -11.61 -6.87
N GLU A 135 16.58 -12.87 -6.82
CA GLU A 135 16.77 -13.86 -7.89
C GLU A 135 15.89 -13.59 -9.12
N GLU A 136 14.65 -13.14 -8.92
CA GLU A 136 13.73 -12.77 -10.01
C GLU A 136 14.16 -11.48 -10.74
N ARG A 137 14.72 -10.49 -10.02
CA ARG A 137 15.31 -9.29 -10.65
C ARG A 137 16.57 -9.60 -11.44
N GLY A 138 17.42 -10.53 -10.96
CA GLY A 138 18.64 -10.95 -11.66
C GLY A 138 18.42 -11.76 -12.94
N ARG A 139 17.24 -12.38 -13.11
CA ARG A 139 16.89 -13.13 -14.34
C ARG A 139 16.27 -12.28 -15.46
N ARG A 140 15.91 -11.02 -15.17
CA ARG A 140 15.36 -10.06 -16.15
C ARG A 140 16.39 -9.03 -16.63
N GLY A 141 17.66 -9.16 -16.23
CA GLY A 141 18.77 -8.29 -16.62
C GLY A 141 19.63 -8.88 -17.72
#